data_AF-A0A958IMF0-F1
#
_entry.id   AF-A0A958IMF0-F1
#
_cell.length_a   1.000
_cell.length_b   1.000
_cell.length_c   1.000
_cell.angle_alpha   90.00
_cell.angle_beta   90.00
_cell.angle_gamma   90.00
#
_symmetry.space_group_name_H-M   'P 1'
#
loop_
_entity.id
_entity.type
_entity.pdbx_description
1 polymer ?
#
loop_
_entity_poly.entity_id
_entity_poly.type
_entity_poly.pdbx_seq_one_letter_code
_entity_poly.pdbx_strand_id
1 'polypeptide(L)'
;MASKIEKIFFMFEKFRKDIFRKKIIYQLAPDVHSRELREYYFVMDEQELREGYSQNFHFDDDGIPLIPTYIDVEERKLIYYPISIGQFGIAIFHTWLKTQSDSDKQRFMKIVDWFYEHRISDERLGDYWLTDVPKPEYRVFDPWPSAFA
;
A
#
# COMPACT_ATOMS: atom_id res chain seq x y z
N MET A 1 9.44 1.61 21.75
CA MET A 1 8.20 2.42 21.61
C MET A 1 8.55 3.91 21.58
N ALA A 2 7.95 4.71 20.67
CA ALA A 2 8.16 6.16 20.66
C ALA A 2 7.58 6.83 21.92
N SER A 3 8.28 7.85 22.44
CA SER A 3 7.83 8.66 23.57
C SER A 3 6.56 9.46 23.24
N LYS A 4 5.83 9.90 24.28
CA LYS A 4 4.62 10.75 24.10
C LYS A 4 4.92 12.01 23.28
N ILE A 5 6.09 12.62 23.47
CA ILE A 5 6.50 13.84 22.78
C ILE A 5 6.74 13.55 21.29
N GLU A 6 7.44 12.46 20.96
CA GLU A 6 7.65 12.06 19.56
C GLU A 6 6.32 11.78 18.84
N LYS A 7 5.37 11.12 19.52
CA LYS A 7 4.03 10.89 18.97
C LYS A 7 3.28 12.18 18.70
N ILE A 8 3.34 13.14 19.62
CA ILE A 8 2.74 14.47 19.45
C ILE A 8 3.35 15.18 18.23
N PHE A 9 4.68 15.17 18.12
CA PHE A 9 5.36 15.81 16.98
C PHE A 9 4.99 15.14 15.64
N PHE A 10 4.97 13.81 15.59
CA PHE A 10 4.55 13.06 14.42
C PHE A 10 3.11 13.38 14.00
N MET A 11 2.18 13.35 14.95
CA MET A 11 0.78 13.67 14.68
C MET A 11 0.59 15.13 14.27
N PHE A 12 1.37 16.06 14.85
CA PHE A 12 1.36 17.47 14.46
C PHE A 12 1.85 17.67 13.03
N GLU A 13 2.94 17.02 12.63
CA GLU A 13 3.43 17.07 11.25
C GLU A 13 2.41 16.48 10.27
N LYS A 14 1.74 15.39 10.62
CA LYS A 14 0.67 14.79 9.82
C LYS A 14 -0.51 15.76 9.66
N PHE A 15 -0.97 16.35 10.77
CA PHE A 15 -2.03 17.35 10.77
C PHE A 15 -1.69 18.57 9.93
N ARG A 16 -0.46 19.10 10.08
CA ARG A 16 0.04 20.20 9.26
C ARG A 16 -0.01 19.84 7.78
N LYS A 17 0.51 18.67 7.39
CA LYS A 17 0.45 18.20 6.00
C LYS A 17 -0.97 18.12 5.48
N ASP A 18 -1.91 17.60 6.27
CA ASP A 18 -3.31 17.46 5.88
C ASP A 18 -4.01 18.82 5.67
N ILE A 19 -3.76 19.82 6.52
CA ILE A 19 -4.31 21.18 6.34
C ILE A 19 -3.79 21.86 5.09
N PHE A 20 -2.48 21.76 4.83
CA PHE A 20 -1.86 22.45 3.69
C PHE A 20 -2.01 21.69 2.37
N ARG A 21 -2.71 20.55 2.39
CA ARG A 21 -2.93 19.71 1.21
C ARG A 21 -3.98 20.34 0.30
N LYS A 22 -3.55 20.81 -0.87
CA LYS A 22 -4.43 21.50 -1.84
C LYS A 22 -5.19 20.58 -2.80
N LYS A 23 -4.94 19.27 -2.78
CA LYS A 23 -5.43 18.32 -3.80
C LYS A 23 -6.08 17.09 -3.17
N ILE A 24 -7.23 16.67 -3.71
CA ILE A 24 -7.84 15.37 -3.45
C ILE A 24 -6.97 14.32 -4.16
N ILE A 25 -6.35 13.42 -3.39
CA ILE A 25 -5.36 12.45 -3.91
C ILE A 25 -6.05 11.30 -4.66
N TYR A 26 -7.23 10.88 -4.19
CA TYR A 26 -7.95 9.75 -4.75
C TYR A 26 -8.97 10.24 -5.76
N GLN A 27 -8.56 10.34 -7.01
CA GLN A 27 -9.47 10.56 -8.12
C GLN A 27 -10.26 9.28 -8.38
N LEU A 28 -11.51 9.42 -8.80
CA LEU A 28 -12.33 8.29 -9.20
C LEU A 28 -12.08 7.96 -10.67
N ALA A 29 -12.12 6.67 -11.01
CA ALA A 29 -12.09 6.25 -12.40
C ALA A 29 -13.28 6.87 -13.17
N PRO A 30 -13.05 7.35 -14.41
CA PRO A 30 -14.10 8.00 -15.20
C PRO A 30 -15.19 7.01 -15.65
N ASP A 31 -14.87 5.74 -15.77
CA ASP A 31 -15.79 4.67 -16.17
C ASP A 31 -15.53 3.41 -15.34
N VAL A 32 -16.45 3.11 -14.42
CA VAL A 32 -16.43 1.92 -13.56
C VAL A 32 -17.34 0.79 -14.08
N HIS A 33 -17.96 0.98 -15.25
CA HIS A 33 -18.90 0.03 -15.86
C HIS A 33 -18.40 -0.51 -17.20
N SER A 34 -17.14 -0.22 -17.56
CA SER A 34 -16.52 -0.73 -18.77
C SER A 34 -16.52 -2.26 -18.82
N ARG A 35 -16.63 -2.81 -20.04
CA ARG A 35 -16.46 -4.25 -20.30
C ARG A 35 -14.98 -4.65 -20.42
N GLU A 36 -14.11 -3.66 -20.58
CA GLU A 36 -12.66 -3.83 -20.64
C GLU A 36 -12.06 -3.55 -19.27
N LEU A 37 -10.98 -4.24 -18.92
CA LEU A 37 -10.24 -3.96 -17.70
C LEU A 37 -9.47 -2.64 -17.87
N ARG A 38 -9.92 -1.61 -17.15
CA ARG A 38 -9.32 -0.26 -17.12
C ARG A 38 -8.91 0.10 -15.69
N GLU A 39 -8.87 1.39 -15.36
CA GLU A 39 -8.52 1.84 -14.03
C GLU A 39 -9.44 1.25 -12.95
N TYR A 40 -8.86 0.99 -11.79
CA TYR A 40 -9.61 0.66 -10.58
C TYR A 40 -10.42 1.85 -10.08
N TYR A 41 -11.43 1.61 -9.24
CA TYR A 41 -12.34 2.63 -8.70
C TYR A 41 -11.61 3.89 -8.21
N PHE A 42 -10.48 3.72 -7.53
CA PHE A 42 -9.55 4.81 -7.21
C PHE A 42 -8.38 4.82 -8.19
N VAL A 43 -8.22 5.92 -8.92
CA VAL A 43 -7.07 6.15 -9.77
C VAL A 43 -5.88 6.48 -8.89
N MET A 44 -4.95 5.53 -8.80
CA MET A 44 -3.69 5.68 -8.09
C MET A 44 -2.60 6.14 -9.05
N ASP A 45 -1.86 7.16 -8.65
CA ASP A 45 -0.70 7.69 -9.36
C ASP A 45 0.60 7.30 -8.64
N GLU A 46 1.56 6.72 -9.36
CA GLU A 46 2.81 6.24 -8.78
C GLU A 46 3.65 7.36 -8.16
N GLN A 47 3.70 8.54 -8.79
CA GLN A 47 4.48 9.65 -8.29
C GLN A 47 3.86 10.19 -6.99
N GLU A 48 2.54 10.37 -6.99
CA GLU A 48 1.83 10.80 -5.78
C GLU A 48 2.01 9.80 -4.62
N LEU A 49 1.95 8.49 -4.88
CA LEU A 49 2.21 7.50 -3.84
C LEU A 49 3.63 7.60 -3.27
N ARG A 50 4.65 7.81 -4.12
CA ARG A 50 6.05 7.95 -3.72
C ARG A 50 6.35 9.25 -2.96
N GLU A 51 5.60 10.32 -3.20
CA GLU A 51 5.75 11.60 -2.48
C GLU A 51 5.32 11.52 -0.99
N GLY A 52 4.96 10.34 -0.49
CA GLY A 52 4.67 10.11 0.93
C GLY A 52 3.27 10.57 1.33
N TYR A 53 2.38 10.67 0.35
CA TYR A 53 1.01 11.12 0.53
C TYR A 53 0.12 10.11 1.25
N SER A 54 0.37 8.82 1.05
CA SER A 54 -0.35 7.72 1.72
C SER A 54 0.57 6.96 2.67
N GLN A 55 1.70 6.49 2.14
CA GLN A 55 2.69 5.70 2.87
C GLN A 55 4.10 6.16 2.50
N ASN A 56 5.07 5.92 3.39
CA ASN A 56 6.48 6.12 3.08
C ASN A 56 7.04 4.84 2.44
N PHE A 57 7.00 4.78 1.12
CA PHE A 57 7.42 3.60 0.37
C PHE A 57 8.95 3.51 0.25
N HIS A 58 9.46 2.33 0.59
CA HIS A 58 10.78 1.82 0.27
C HIS A 58 10.62 0.64 -0.69
N PHE A 59 11.70 0.14 -1.28
CA PHE A 59 11.63 -0.97 -2.24
C PHE A 59 12.79 -1.94 -2.00
N ASP A 60 12.52 -3.22 -2.22
CA ASP A 60 13.57 -4.24 -2.31
C ASP A 60 14.25 -4.23 -3.69
N ASP A 61 15.17 -5.18 -3.91
CA ASP A 61 15.92 -5.32 -5.17
C ASP A 61 15.02 -5.66 -6.37
N ASP A 62 13.85 -6.27 -6.11
CA ASP A 62 12.88 -6.60 -7.13
C ASP A 62 11.87 -5.47 -7.41
N GLY A 63 11.85 -4.44 -6.58
CA GLY A 63 10.94 -3.31 -6.67
C GLY A 63 9.61 -3.54 -5.94
N ILE A 64 9.54 -4.53 -5.04
CA ILE A 64 8.39 -4.76 -4.18
C ILE A 64 8.38 -3.70 -3.06
N PRO A 65 7.24 -3.03 -2.82
CA PRO A 65 7.19 -1.96 -1.84
C PRO A 65 7.23 -2.49 -0.41
N LEU A 66 8.04 -1.82 0.39
CA LEU A 66 8.18 -1.96 1.83
C LEU A 66 7.71 -0.66 2.48
N ILE A 67 7.11 -0.73 3.67
CA ILE A 67 6.78 0.47 4.45
C ILE A 67 7.42 0.36 5.84
N PRO A 68 7.70 1.48 6.53
CA PRO A 68 8.11 1.43 7.92
C PRO A 68 6.92 1.04 8.81
N THR A 69 7.19 0.35 9.92
CA THR A 69 6.19 0.14 10.98
C THR A 69 5.64 1.47 11.51
N TYR A 70 4.38 1.46 11.92
CA TYR A 70 3.72 2.66 12.43
C TYR A 70 4.32 3.12 13.77
N ILE A 71 4.17 4.40 14.10
CA ILE A 71 4.81 5.01 15.28
C ILE A 71 4.43 4.36 16.62
N ASP A 72 3.28 3.70 16.66
CA ASP A 72 2.75 3.00 17.84
C ASP A 72 3.30 1.58 18.01
N VAL A 73 4.04 1.06 17.03
CA VAL A 73 4.72 -0.24 17.10
C VAL A 73 6.07 -0.08 17.81
N GLU A 74 6.43 -1.02 18.68
CA GLU A 74 7.67 -0.92 19.46
C GLU A 74 8.95 -1.06 18.62
N GLU A 75 8.93 -2.02 17.70
CA GLU A 75 10.02 -2.33 16.78
C GLU A 75 9.90 -1.48 15.51
N ARG A 76 10.95 -0.70 15.22
CA ARG A 76 11.04 0.10 13.99
C ARG A 76 11.77 -0.72 12.93
N LYS A 77 11.05 -1.21 11.92
CA LYS A 77 11.61 -1.95 10.78
C LYS A 77 10.83 -1.67 9.50
N LEU A 78 11.41 -2.03 8.36
CA LEU A 78 10.71 -2.11 7.09
C LEU A 78 9.97 -3.46 7.01
N ILE A 79 8.77 -3.43 6.46
CA ILE A 79 7.86 -4.58 6.40
C ILE A 79 7.22 -4.71 5.03
N TYR A 80 6.95 -5.94 4.63
CA TYR A 80 6.03 -6.23 3.54
C TYR A 80 4.61 -6.12 4.06
N TYR A 81 3.87 -5.12 3.59
CA TYR A 81 2.48 -4.93 3.96
C TYR A 81 1.59 -5.15 2.75
N PRO A 82 0.85 -6.29 2.66
CA PRO A 82 0.10 -6.69 1.47
C PRO A 82 -0.81 -5.59 0.89
N ILE A 83 -1.48 -4.83 1.76
CA ILE A 83 -2.32 -3.68 1.37
C ILE A 83 -1.52 -2.65 0.58
N SER A 84 -0.35 -2.25 1.08
CA SER A 84 0.50 -1.26 0.43
C SER A 84 1.15 -1.80 -0.84
N ILE A 85 1.47 -3.09 -0.88
CA ILE A 85 1.93 -3.78 -2.10
C ILE A 85 0.85 -3.76 -3.17
N GLY A 86 -0.39 -4.11 -2.83
CA GLY A 86 -1.52 -4.07 -3.76
C GLY A 86 -1.82 -2.66 -4.27
N GLN A 87 -1.84 -1.66 -3.39
CA GLN A 87 -2.03 -0.26 -3.80
C GLN A 87 -0.97 0.20 -4.80
N PHE A 88 0.30 -0.11 -4.54
CA PHE A 88 1.37 0.26 -5.46
C PHE A 88 1.29 -0.52 -6.78
N GLY A 89 0.92 -1.81 -6.72
CA GLY A 89 0.66 -2.64 -7.91
C GLY A 89 -0.44 -2.05 -8.80
N ILE A 90 -1.55 -1.60 -8.20
CA ILE A 90 -2.62 -0.89 -8.91
C ILE A 90 -2.10 0.39 -9.58
N ALA A 91 -1.26 1.16 -8.88
CA ALA A 91 -0.65 2.36 -9.47
C ALA A 91 0.25 2.04 -10.67
N ILE A 92 1.08 0.99 -10.60
CA ILE A 92 1.89 0.54 -11.74
C ILE A 92 0.99 0.10 -12.90
N PHE A 93 -0.10 -0.62 -12.62
CA PHE A 93 -1.06 -1.03 -13.64
C PHE A 93 -1.69 0.19 -14.33
N HIS A 94 -2.09 1.22 -13.59
CA HIS A 94 -2.59 2.46 -14.19
C HIS A 94 -1.54 3.18 -15.03
N THR A 95 -0.28 3.19 -14.61
CA THR A 95 0.82 3.70 -15.43
C THR A 95 0.92 2.90 -16.73
N TRP A 96 0.91 1.57 -16.66
CA TRP A 96 0.93 0.71 -17.84
C TRP A 96 -0.25 0.96 -18.78
N LEU A 97 -1.47 1.17 -18.26
CA LEU A 97 -2.62 1.53 -19.11
C LEU A 97 -2.36 2.79 -19.94
N LYS A 98 -1.65 3.78 -19.38
CA LYS A 98 -1.30 5.04 -20.05
C LYS A 98 -0.12 4.89 -21.01
N THR A 99 0.92 4.17 -20.62
CA THR A 99 2.20 4.11 -21.35
C THR A 99 2.27 2.95 -22.34
N GLN A 100 1.54 1.87 -22.07
CA GLN A 100 1.61 0.57 -22.74
C GLN A 100 3.05 0.00 -22.80
N SER A 101 3.92 0.40 -21.86
CA SER A 101 5.33 0.00 -21.90
C SER A 101 5.57 -1.41 -21.34
N ASP A 102 6.47 -2.17 -21.97
CA ASP A 102 6.83 -3.51 -21.47
C ASP A 102 7.49 -3.46 -20.09
N SER A 103 8.22 -2.37 -19.78
CA SER A 103 8.82 -2.19 -18.46
C SER A 103 7.77 -2.06 -17.35
N ASP A 104 6.68 -1.31 -17.59
CA ASP A 104 5.63 -1.15 -16.57
C ASP A 104 4.86 -2.46 -16.38
N LYS A 105 4.62 -3.19 -17.48
CA LYS A 105 4.05 -4.53 -17.43
C LYS A 105 4.92 -5.48 -16.60
N GLN A 106 6.23 -5.49 -16.83
CA GLN A 106 7.15 -6.32 -16.05
C GLN A 106 7.15 -5.96 -14.56
N ARG A 107 7.19 -4.66 -14.23
CA ARG A 107 7.08 -4.21 -12.83
C ARG A 107 5.76 -4.66 -12.19
N PHE A 108 4.65 -4.58 -12.91
CA PHE A 108 3.35 -5.08 -12.42
C PHE A 108 3.37 -6.59 -12.19
N MET A 109 3.95 -7.36 -13.12
CA MET A 109 4.03 -8.82 -12.98
C MET A 109 4.85 -9.23 -11.76
N LYS A 110 5.92 -8.52 -11.41
CA LYS A 110 6.65 -8.79 -10.16
C LYS A 110 5.76 -8.65 -8.91
N ILE A 111 4.84 -7.70 -8.90
CA ILE A 111 3.87 -7.55 -7.80
C ILE A 111 2.91 -8.75 -7.78
N VAL A 112 2.44 -9.20 -8.95
CA VAL A 112 1.56 -10.39 -9.08
C VAL A 112 2.29 -11.64 -8.57
N ASP A 113 3.53 -11.83 -9.00
CA ASP A 113 4.37 -12.97 -8.60
C ASP A 113 4.58 -12.95 -7.07
N TRP A 114 4.85 -11.78 -6.48
CA TRP A 114 4.97 -11.64 -5.04
C TRP A 114 3.69 -12.10 -4.31
N PHE A 115 2.52 -11.64 -4.74
CA PHE A 115 1.24 -12.07 -4.14
C PHE A 115 1.04 -13.58 -4.30
N TYR A 116 1.33 -14.13 -5.48
CA TYR A 116 1.21 -15.56 -5.69
C TYR A 116 2.14 -16.35 -4.77
N GLU A 117 3.41 -15.99 -4.68
CA GLU A 117 4.42 -16.71 -3.91
C GLU A 117 4.22 -16.62 -2.39
N HIS A 118 3.65 -15.52 -1.90
CA HIS A 118 3.49 -15.25 -0.46
C HIS A 118 2.09 -15.54 0.08
N ARG A 119 1.21 -16.13 -0.73
CA ARG A 119 -0.15 -16.48 -0.31
C ARG A 119 -0.14 -17.63 0.69
N ILE A 120 -1.11 -17.61 1.59
CA ILE A 120 -1.48 -18.73 2.43
C ILE A 120 -2.79 -19.28 1.90
N SER A 121 -2.80 -20.55 1.49
CA SER A 121 -3.99 -21.23 0.99
C SER A 121 -4.70 -21.98 2.12
N ASP A 122 -6.00 -21.74 2.24
CA ASP A 122 -6.89 -22.46 3.16
C ASP A 122 -8.13 -22.96 2.39
N GLU A 123 -8.54 -24.21 2.62
CA GLU A 123 -9.65 -24.82 1.89
C GLU A 123 -10.99 -24.09 2.05
N ARG A 124 -11.19 -23.40 3.18
CA ARG A 124 -12.43 -22.70 3.50
C ARG A 124 -12.36 -21.22 3.19
N LEU A 125 -11.22 -20.58 3.44
CA LEU A 125 -11.03 -19.14 3.33
C LEU A 125 -10.47 -18.70 1.97
N GLY A 126 -9.93 -19.64 1.18
CA GLY A 126 -9.21 -19.33 -0.05
C GLY A 126 -7.78 -18.87 0.23
N ASP A 127 -7.23 -18.12 -0.72
CA ASP A 127 -5.89 -17.53 -0.60
C ASP A 127 -5.96 -16.19 0.14
N TYR A 128 -5.05 -15.97 1.09
CA TYR A 128 -4.93 -14.72 1.84
C TYR A 128 -3.49 -14.41 2.23
N TRP A 129 -3.26 -13.18 2.68
CA TRP A 129 -1.95 -12.70 3.14
C TRP A 129 -2.06 -12.13 4.55
N LEU A 130 -1.12 -12.53 5.40
CA LEU A 130 -1.05 -12.03 6.76
C LEU A 130 -0.16 -10.79 6.83
N THR A 131 -0.57 -9.85 7.66
CA THR A 131 0.28 -8.78 8.16
C THR A 131 0.82 -9.18 9.52
N ASP A 132 2.14 -9.17 9.69
CA ASP A 132 2.84 -9.48 10.96
C ASP A 132 2.97 -8.26 11.89
N VAL A 133 2.44 -7.12 11.47
CA VAL A 133 2.46 -5.86 12.21
C VAL A 133 1.28 -5.80 13.18
N PRO A 134 1.54 -5.59 14.48
CA PRO A 134 0.47 -5.41 15.43
C PRO A 134 -0.29 -4.11 15.13
N LYS A 135 -1.59 -4.10 15.45
CA LYS A 135 -2.43 -2.91 15.50
C LYS A 135 -2.91 -2.67 16.93
N PRO A 136 -2.06 -2.06 17.79
CA PRO A 136 -2.38 -1.83 19.19
C PRO A 136 -3.69 -1.05 19.40
N GLU A 137 -4.02 -0.14 18.47
CA GLU A 137 -5.25 0.65 18.49
C GLU A 137 -6.53 -0.21 18.40
N TYR A 138 -6.43 -1.40 17.82
CA TYR A 138 -7.52 -2.39 17.73
C TYR A 138 -7.28 -3.62 18.61
N ARG A 139 -6.23 -3.62 19.45
CA ARG A 139 -5.81 -4.76 20.28
C ARG A 139 -5.54 -6.04 19.49
N VAL A 140 -5.05 -5.90 18.25
CA VAL A 140 -4.62 -7.02 17.41
C VAL A 140 -3.11 -7.11 17.49
N PHE A 141 -2.59 -8.22 18.01
CA PHE A 141 -1.15 -8.42 18.20
C PHE A 141 -0.61 -9.64 17.46
N ASP A 142 -1.48 -10.60 17.14
CA ASP A 142 -1.15 -11.74 16.28
C ASP A 142 -1.26 -11.34 14.80
N PRO A 143 -0.56 -12.06 13.89
CA PRO A 143 -0.68 -11.83 12.46
C PRO A 143 -2.14 -11.91 11.98
N TRP A 144 -2.53 -10.96 11.14
CA TRP A 144 -3.94 -10.79 10.75
C TRP A 144 -4.09 -10.58 9.24
N PRO A 145 -5.14 -11.15 8.62
CA PRO A 145 -5.45 -10.88 7.22
C PRO A 145 -6.19 -9.55 7.08
N SER A 146 -5.95 -8.84 5.98
CA SER A 146 -6.77 -7.70 5.60
C SER A 146 -7.68 -8.09 4.46
N ALA A 147 -9.00 -7.88 4.59
CA ALA A 147 -9.94 -8.07 3.48
C ALA A 147 -9.69 -7.13 2.29
N PHE A 148 -8.82 -6.13 2.45
CA PHE A 148 -8.41 -5.25 1.37
C PHE A 148 -7.28 -5.83 0.50
N ALA A 149 -6.49 -6.78 1.03
CA ALA A 149 -5.40 -7.46 0.33
C ALA A 149 -5.87 -8.84 -0.12
#